data_AF-A0A6A6TN41-F1
#
_entry.id   AF-A0A6A6TN41-F1
#
_cell.length_a   1.000
_cell.length_b   1.000
_cell.length_c   1.000
_cell.angle_alpha   90.00
_cell.angle_beta   90.00
_cell.angle_gamma   90.00
#
_symmetry.space_group_name_H-M   'P 1'
#
loop_
_entity.id
_entity.type
_entity.pdbx_description
1 polymer ?
#
loop_
_entity_poly.entity_id
_entity_poly.type
_entity_poly.pdbx_seq_one_letter_code
_entity_poly.pdbx_strand_id
1 'polypeptide(L)'
;MTLTIVSLPNTTTALIASFDLGILEGTMLIAADETTLDHVRQEMEGGSKAKAKKSPASGPALKNRTVYIAWRGRDTGDSNEVHPGSYGSQTGTLTFKNAKCTTFKGTGSFPMLGSACDITGTKLSDEADEVPEPWANFDEAAYEEANRNRWR
;
A
#
# COMPACT_ATOMS: atom_id res chain seq x y z
N MET A 1 12.15 -9.30 4.36
CA MET A 1 11.47 -8.95 3.09
C MET A 1 10.21 -9.78 2.93
N THR A 2 9.07 -9.24 3.36
CA THR A 2 7.77 -9.90 3.38
C THR A 2 6.67 -8.94 2.89
N LEU A 3 5.59 -9.51 2.37
CA LEU A 3 4.38 -8.78 1.96
C LEU A 3 3.17 -9.64 2.34
N THR A 4 2.35 -9.13 3.24
CA THR A 4 1.16 -9.82 3.72
C THR A 4 -0.07 -9.06 3.24
N ILE A 5 -0.92 -9.70 2.44
CA ILE A 5 -2.11 -9.07 1.83
C ILE A 5 -3.37 -9.59 2.51
N VAL A 6 -4.22 -8.67 2.97
CA VAL A 6 -5.53 -8.97 3.56
C VAL A 6 -6.65 -8.19 2.86
N SER A 7 -7.86 -8.70 2.93
CA SER A 7 -9.05 -7.96 2.46
C SER A 7 -9.27 -6.74 3.33
N LEU A 8 -9.50 -5.59 2.72
CA LEU A 8 -9.84 -4.38 3.47
C LEU A 8 -11.26 -4.54 4.06
N PRO A 9 -11.45 -4.38 5.38
CA PRO A 9 -12.77 -4.47 5.96
C PRO A 9 -13.68 -3.37 5.39
N ASN A 10 -14.89 -3.76 4.98
CA ASN A 10 -15.93 -2.90 4.40
C ASN A 10 -15.73 -2.44 2.94
N THR A 11 -14.72 -2.93 2.21
CA THR A 11 -14.65 -2.72 0.75
C THR A 11 -14.40 -4.03 0.01
N THR A 12 -15.19 -4.29 -1.03
CA THR A 12 -15.03 -5.49 -1.89
C THR A 12 -14.07 -5.24 -3.05
N THR A 13 -13.56 -4.01 -3.18
CA THR A 13 -12.87 -3.54 -4.38
C THR A 13 -11.40 -3.18 -4.14
N ALA A 14 -10.94 -3.23 -2.89
CA ALA A 14 -9.55 -2.98 -2.54
C ALA A 14 -9.05 -3.92 -1.44
N LEU A 15 -7.73 -4.10 -1.42
CA LEU A 15 -7.02 -4.88 -0.42
C LEU A 15 -6.06 -3.95 0.32
N ILE A 16 -5.67 -4.36 1.51
CA ILE A 16 -4.63 -3.72 2.31
C ILE A 16 -3.54 -4.74 2.59
N ALA A 17 -2.30 -4.28 2.65
CA ALA A 17 -1.18 -5.16 2.88
C ALA A 17 -0.18 -4.52 3.84
N SER A 18 0.46 -5.33 4.69
CA SER A 18 1.69 -4.94 5.36
C SER A 18 2.86 -5.34 4.49
N PHE A 19 3.88 -4.50 4.44
CA PHE A 19 5.13 -4.83 3.76
C PHE A 19 6.31 -4.50 4.67
N ASP A 20 7.34 -5.33 4.58
CA ASP A 20 8.68 -5.07 5.12
C ASP A 20 9.68 -5.37 4.01
N LEU A 21 10.39 -4.35 3.53
CA LEU A 21 11.44 -4.47 2.52
C LEU A 21 12.86 -4.55 3.14
N GLY A 22 12.96 -4.62 4.46
CA GLY A 22 14.20 -4.64 5.24
C GLY A 22 14.85 -3.27 5.45
N ILE A 23 14.57 -2.30 4.58
CA ILE A 23 14.96 -0.88 4.73
C ILE A 23 13.77 0.07 4.91
N LEU A 24 12.57 -0.42 4.61
CA LEU A 24 11.32 0.34 4.61
C LEU A 24 10.19 -0.63 4.93
N GLU A 25 9.37 -0.29 5.91
CA GLU A 25 8.19 -1.05 6.29
C GLU A 25 6.95 -0.16 6.29
N GLY A 26 5.77 -0.76 6.12
CA GLY A 26 4.54 0.00 6.21
C GLY A 26 3.31 -0.68 5.65
N THR A 27 2.35 0.14 5.28
CA THR A 27 1.03 -0.29 4.81
C THR A 27 0.85 0.09 3.35
N MET A 28 0.30 -0.85 2.58
CA MET A 28 0.04 -0.73 1.16
C MET A 28 -1.44 -0.94 0.87
N LEU A 29 -2.03 -0.05 0.09
CA LEU A 29 -3.36 -0.18 -0.49
C LEU A 29 -3.23 -0.74 -1.90
N ILE A 30 -4.11 -1.66 -2.27
CA ILE A 30 -4.09 -2.35 -3.56
C ILE A 30 -5.50 -2.30 -4.15
N ALA A 31 -5.62 -1.86 -5.40
CA ALA A 31 -6.89 -1.86 -6.12
C ALA A 31 -6.72 -2.27 -7.59
N ALA A 32 -7.80 -2.68 -8.24
CA ALA A 32 -7.77 -3.11 -9.64
C ALA A 32 -7.64 -1.94 -10.64
N ASP A 33 -7.94 -0.71 -10.22
CA ASP A 33 -7.86 0.50 -11.04
C ASP A 33 -7.46 1.72 -10.17
N GLU A 34 -6.84 2.72 -10.78
CA GLU A 34 -6.37 3.94 -10.10
C GLU A 34 -7.52 4.73 -9.45
N THR A 35 -8.71 4.75 -10.05
CA THR A 35 -9.84 5.51 -9.50
C THR A 35 -10.37 4.91 -8.21
N THR A 36 -10.40 3.58 -8.11
CA THR A 36 -10.71 2.85 -6.88
C THR A 36 -9.60 3.03 -5.85
N LEU A 37 -8.33 3.01 -6.27
CA LEU A 37 -7.20 3.25 -5.36
C LEU A 37 -7.27 4.64 -4.74
N ASP A 38 -7.50 5.68 -5.54
CA ASP A 38 -7.62 7.06 -5.09
C ASP A 38 -8.82 7.25 -4.16
N HIS A 39 -9.95 6.60 -4.46
CA HIS A 39 -11.13 6.65 -3.60
C HIS A 39 -10.85 6.03 -2.22
N VAL A 40 -10.24 4.85 -2.19
CA VAL A 40 -9.90 4.16 -0.94
C VAL A 40 -8.84 4.93 -0.15
N ARG A 41 -7.86 5.53 -0.86
CA ARG A 41 -6.88 6.42 -0.25
C ARG A 41 -7.55 7.63 0.40
N GLN A 42 -8.48 8.30 -0.30
CA GLN A 42 -9.24 9.42 0.26
C GLN A 42 -10.14 9.01 1.42
N GLU A 43 -10.75 7.82 1.37
CA GLU A 43 -11.52 7.28 2.51
C GLU A 43 -10.66 7.07 3.75
N MET A 44 -9.42 6.58 3.54
CA MET A 44 -8.43 6.38 4.60
C MET A 44 -7.85 7.69 5.14
N GLU A 45 -7.68 8.70 4.29
CA GLU A 45 -7.17 10.03 4.69
C GLU A 45 -8.25 10.91 5.32
N GLY A 46 -9.50 10.78 4.86
CA GLY A 46 -10.56 11.77 5.09
C GLY A 46 -11.57 11.42 6.19
N GLY A 47 -11.42 10.29 6.89
CA GLY A 47 -12.32 9.92 7.99
C GLY A 47 -13.81 10.04 7.62
N SER A 48 -14.34 9.07 6.89
CA SER A 48 -15.79 8.85 6.70
C SER A 48 -16.62 9.95 5.99
N LYS A 49 -16.07 10.77 5.08
CA LYS A 49 -16.88 11.73 4.29
C LYS A 49 -16.94 11.51 2.78
N ALA A 50 -16.25 10.52 2.22
CA ALA A 50 -16.50 10.12 0.84
C ALA A 50 -17.82 9.36 0.80
N LYS A 51 -18.82 9.88 0.06
CA LYS A 51 -20.06 9.14 -0.22
C LYS A 51 -19.66 7.83 -0.90
N ALA A 52 -19.80 6.71 -0.21
CA ALA A 52 -19.60 5.38 -0.76
C ALA A 52 -20.29 5.27 -2.13
N LYS A 53 -19.51 5.40 -3.20
CA LYS A 53 -20.02 5.21 -4.54
C LYS A 53 -20.22 3.70 -4.65
N LYS A 54 -21.48 3.27 -4.51
CA LYS A 54 -21.91 1.87 -4.51
C LYS A 54 -21.07 1.08 -5.51
N SER A 55 -20.17 0.25 -4.99
CA SER A 55 -19.30 -0.58 -5.81
C SER A 55 -20.19 -1.37 -6.78
N PRO A 56 -19.86 -1.43 -8.08
CA PRO A 56 -20.62 -2.25 -9.01
C PRO A 56 -20.70 -3.69 -8.46
N ALA A 57 -21.87 -4.33 -8.57
CA ALA A 57 -22.10 -5.68 -8.08
C ALA A 57 -21.20 -6.74 -8.76
N SER A 58 -20.64 -6.38 -9.91
CA SER A 58 -19.48 -7.04 -10.52
C SER A 58 -18.23 -6.40 -9.94
N GLY A 59 -17.42 -7.15 -9.19
CA GLY A 59 -16.10 -6.70 -8.74
C GLY A 59 -15.27 -6.11 -9.91
N PRO A 60 -14.30 -5.24 -9.62
CA PRO A 60 -13.57 -4.53 -10.66
C PRO A 60 -12.81 -5.53 -11.55
N ALA A 61 -12.99 -5.41 -12.86
CA ALA A 61 -12.33 -6.28 -13.82
C ALA A 61 -10.84 -5.94 -13.87
N LEU A 62 -9.99 -6.88 -13.47
CA LEU A 62 -8.53 -6.75 -13.55
C LEU A 62 -8.10 -6.68 -15.03
N LYS A 63 -7.67 -5.50 -15.46
CA LYS A 63 -7.05 -5.35 -16.79
C LYS A 63 -5.67 -5.99 -16.75
N ASN A 64 -5.42 -6.97 -17.62
CA ASN A 64 -4.13 -7.66 -17.77
C ASN A 64 -3.55 -8.27 -16.48
N ARG A 65 -4.39 -8.58 -15.48
CA ARG A 65 -3.95 -9.02 -14.14
C ARG A 65 -2.99 -8.02 -13.46
N THR A 66 -3.15 -6.75 -13.79
CA THR A 66 -2.44 -5.65 -13.14
C THR A 66 -3.33 -5.02 -12.08
N VAL A 67 -2.75 -4.78 -10.92
CA VAL A 67 -3.31 -3.97 -9.84
C VAL A 67 -2.44 -2.74 -9.63
N TYR A 68 -3.06 -1.69 -9.12
CA TYR A 68 -2.42 -0.44 -8.73
C TYR A 68 -2.20 -0.46 -7.23
N ILE A 69 -1.05 0.06 -6.81
CA ILE A 69 -0.68 0.13 -5.41
C ILE A 69 -0.38 1.57 -5.00
N ALA A 70 -0.76 1.90 -3.78
CA ALA A 70 -0.28 3.07 -3.05
C ALA A 70 0.27 2.58 -1.72
N TRP A 71 1.34 3.17 -1.22
CA TRP A 71 1.93 2.75 0.04
C TRP A 71 2.25 3.96 0.92
N ARG A 72 2.31 3.73 2.22
CA ARG A 72 2.91 4.63 3.22
C ARG A 72 3.73 3.78 4.17
N GLY A 73 4.75 4.35 4.78
CA GLY A 73 5.63 3.56 5.62
C GLY A 73 6.65 4.40 6.35
N ARG A 74 7.59 3.71 6.99
CA ARG A 74 8.74 4.30 7.66
C ARG A 74 10.01 3.54 7.35
N ASP A 75 11.15 4.22 7.41
CA ASP A 75 12.45 3.57 7.31
C ASP A 75 12.66 2.63 8.50
N THR A 76 13.26 1.46 8.28
CA THR A 76 13.53 0.46 9.34
C THR A 76 14.92 0.63 10.00
N GLY A 77 15.60 1.75 9.76
CA GLY A 77 16.92 2.09 10.33
C GLY A 77 16.89 3.19 11.39
N ASP A 78 18.06 3.73 11.73
CA ASP A 78 18.23 4.77 12.76
C ASP A 78 17.44 6.06 12.48
N SER A 79 17.11 6.32 11.21
CA SER A 79 16.23 7.44 10.86
C SER A 79 14.84 7.19 11.46
N ASN A 80 14.21 6.04 11.21
CA ASN A 80 12.78 5.83 11.49
C ASN A 80 11.90 6.93 10.85
N GLU A 81 12.23 7.33 9.61
CA GLU A 81 11.55 8.41 8.91
C GLU A 81 10.19 7.96 8.42
N VAL A 82 9.13 8.66 8.83
CA VAL A 82 7.79 8.40 8.31
C VAL A 82 7.65 9.06 6.95
N HIS A 83 7.08 8.33 6.00
CA HIS A 83 6.86 8.76 4.62
C HIS A 83 5.36 8.89 4.37
N PRO A 84 4.76 10.10 4.54
CA PRO A 84 3.31 10.27 4.55
C PRO A 84 2.63 10.34 3.17
N GLY A 85 3.40 10.35 2.09
CA GLY A 85 2.87 10.40 0.72
C GLY A 85 2.60 11.78 0.18
N SER A 86 2.97 12.80 0.94
CA SER A 86 2.97 14.21 0.55
C SER A 86 4.16 14.58 -0.35
N TYR A 87 5.30 13.89 -0.20
CA TYR A 87 6.59 14.31 -0.75
C TYR A 87 7.14 13.45 -1.90
N GLY A 88 6.33 12.54 -2.46
CA GLY A 88 6.73 11.71 -3.60
C GLY A 88 5.59 10.82 -4.12
N SER A 89 5.76 10.25 -5.31
CA SER A 89 4.82 9.27 -5.86
C SER A 89 4.95 7.94 -5.10
N GLN A 90 4.29 7.78 -3.97
CA GLN A 90 4.27 6.50 -3.24
C GLN A 90 3.25 5.54 -3.86
N THR A 91 3.40 5.33 -5.16
CA THR A 91 2.49 4.55 -5.99
C THR A 91 3.27 3.58 -6.85
N GLY A 92 2.54 2.63 -7.43
CA GLY A 92 3.12 1.62 -8.29
C GLY A 92 2.06 0.71 -8.89
N THR A 93 2.52 -0.36 -9.52
CA THR A 93 1.67 -1.41 -10.06
C THR A 93 2.23 -2.79 -9.74
N LEU A 94 1.37 -3.79 -9.58
CA LEU A 94 1.76 -5.21 -9.53
C LEU A 94 1.05 -5.95 -10.65
N THR A 95 1.80 -6.67 -11.48
CA THR A 95 1.27 -7.49 -12.58
C THR A 95 1.50 -8.97 -12.27
N PHE A 96 0.42 -9.73 -12.15
CA PHE A 96 0.48 -11.17 -11.88
C PHE A 96 0.77 -11.95 -13.16
N LYS A 97 1.80 -12.80 -13.10
CA LYS A 97 2.26 -13.58 -14.27
C LYS A 97 1.35 -14.77 -14.57
N ASN A 98 0.58 -15.24 -13.59
CA ASN A 98 -0.26 -16.43 -13.73
C ASN A 98 -1.69 -16.19 -13.20
N ALA A 99 -2.63 -16.99 -13.69
CA ALA A 99 -4.03 -16.93 -13.28
C ALA A 99 -4.27 -17.38 -11.83
N LYS A 100 -3.30 -18.07 -11.23
CA LYS A 100 -3.33 -18.48 -9.82
C LYS A 100 -2.81 -17.40 -8.87
N CYS A 101 -2.42 -16.24 -9.40
CA CYS A 101 -1.81 -15.12 -8.67
C CYS A 101 -0.66 -15.52 -7.72
N THR A 102 0.11 -16.56 -8.07
CA THR A 102 1.20 -17.03 -7.19
C THR A 102 2.52 -16.31 -7.45
N THR A 103 2.68 -15.61 -8.56
CA THR A 103 3.87 -14.80 -8.86
C THR A 103 3.48 -13.48 -9.49
N PHE A 104 4.18 -12.41 -9.10
CA PHE A 104 3.97 -11.08 -9.66
C PHE A 104 5.29 -10.37 -9.96
N LYS A 105 5.22 -9.43 -10.91
CA LYS A 105 6.23 -8.39 -11.10
C LYS A 105 5.56 -7.05 -10.82
N GLY A 106 6.14 -6.28 -9.91
CA GLY A 106 5.71 -4.93 -9.61
C GLY A 106 6.72 -3.89 -10.03
N THR A 107 6.26 -2.66 -10.14
CA THR A 107 7.09 -1.47 -10.24
C THR A 107 6.53 -0.43 -9.28
N GLY A 108 7.36 0.11 -8.41
CA GLY A 108 6.96 1.16 -7.46
C GLY A 108 8.11 2.11 -7.19
N SER A 109 7.77 3.33 -6.78
CA SER A 109 8.75 4.32 -6.34
C SER A 109 8.92 4.26 -4.83
N PHE A 110 10.19 4.27 -4.38
CA PHE A 110 10.55 4.33 -2.97
C PHE A 110 11.66 5.37 -2.78
N PRO A 111 11.58 6.26 -1.77
CA PRO A 111 12.56 7.33 -1.55
C PRO A 111 14.02 6.85 -1.56
N MET A 112 14.32 5.70 -0.94
CA MET A 112 15.68 5.12 -0.93
C MET A 112 16.04 4.27 -2.15
N LEU A 113 15.07 3.67 -2.85
CA LEU A 113 15.34 2.75 -3.97
C LEU A 113 15.24 3.45 -5.34
N GLY A 114 14.77 4.70 -5.37
CA GLY A 114 14.62 5.50 -6.57
C GLY A 114 13.18 5.57 -7.10
N SER A 115 13.02 6.29 -8.21
CA SER A 115 11.73 6.59 -8.83
C SER A 115 11.07 5.40 -9.55
N ALA A 116 11.82 4.33 -9.83
CA ALA A 116 11.28 3.12 -10.42
C ALA A 116 12.10 1.91 -9.93
N CYS A 117 11.55 1.19 -8.96
CA CYS A 117 12.11 -0.06 -8.45
C CYS A 117 11.29 -1.24 -8.98
N ASP A 118 11.97 -2.19 -9.62
CA ASP A 118 11.38 -3.45 -10.03
C ASP A 118 11.27 -4.39 -8.82
N ILE A 119 10.04 -4.79 -8.49
CA ILE A 119 9.74 -5.72 -7.42
C ILE A 119 9.32 -7.04 -8.05
N THR A 120 9.73 -8.16 -7.48
CA THR A 120 9.15 -9.48 -7.81
C THR A 120 8.80 -10.21 -6.54
N GLY A 121 7.70 -10.95 -6.56
CA GLY A 121 7.23 -11.70 -5.41
C GLY A 121 6.59 -13.01 -5.81
N THR A 122 6.65 -13.96 -4.88
CA THR A 122 5.99 -15.26 -4.97
C THR A 122 5.12 -15.45 -3.74
N LYS A 123 3.92 -15.99 -3.91
CA LYS A 123 3.01 -16.31 -2.82
C LYS A 123 3.64 -17.37 -1.92
N LEU A 124 3.68 -17.09 -0.63
CA LEU A 124 4.19 -17.99 0.39
C LEU A 124 3.07 -18.77 1.09
N SER A 125 1.97 -18.07 1.43
CA SER A 125 0.85 -18.64 2.16
C SER A 125 -0.49 -18.10 1.64
N ASP A 126 -1.57 -18.83 1.95
CA ASP A 126 -2.96 -18.37 1.84
C ASP A 126 -3.43 -17.64 3.11
N GLU A 127 -2.71 -17.81 4.22
CA GLU A 127 -3.00 -17.18 5.50
C GLU A 127 -2.13 -15.94 5.67
N ALA A 128 -2.72 -14.88 6.21
CA ALA A 128 -2.02 -13.65 6.50
C ALA A 128 -1.26 -13.77 7.82
N ASP A 129 0.07 -13.61 7.77
CA ASP A 129 0.93 -13.75 8.93
C ASP A 129 0.88 -12.53 9.86
N GLU A 130 0.53 -11.36 9.33
CA GLU A 130 0.53 -10.08 10.02
C GLU A 130 -0.74 -9.25 9.71
N VAL A 131 -1.22 -8.54 10.73
CA VAL A 131 -2.28 -7.54 10.55
C VAL A 131 -1.63 -6.21 10.17
N PRO A 132 -2.01 -5.60 9.04
CA PRO A 132 -1.41 -4.33 8.62
C PRO A 132 -1.67 -3.21 9.63
N GLU A 133 -0.64 -2.40 9.87
CA GLU A 133 -0.77 -1.18 10.67
C GLU A 133 -1.79 -0.23 10.02
N PRO A 134 -2.57 0.52 10.82
CA PRO A 134 -3.48 1.53 10.30
C PRO A 134 -2.77 2.51 9.37
N TRP A 135 -3.37 2.80 8.21
CA TRP A 135 -2.84 3.77 7.23
C TRP A 135 -2.56 5.16 7.84
N ALA A 136 -3.33 5.54 8.85
CA ALA A 136 -3.18 6.80 9.58
C ALA A 136 -1.91 6.86 10.45
N ASN A 137 -1.29 5.72 10.82
CA ASN A 137 -0.04 5.69 11.58
C ASN A 137 1.15 6.28 10.80
N PHE A 138 0.99 6.43 9.49
CA PHE A 138 2.00 6.98 8.61
C PHE A 138 1.56 8.31 8.00
N ASP A 139 0.71 9.09 8.67
CA ASP A 139 0.26 10.39 8.18
C ASP A 139 1.26 11.53 8.47
N GLU A 140 0.92 12.75 8.03
CA GLU A 140 1.75 13.93 8.25
C GLU A 140 1.94 14.25 9.74
N ALA A 141 0.94 13.97 10.59
CA ALA A 141 1.05 14.18 12.02
C ALA A 141 2.05 13.22 12.66
N ALA A 142 2.04 11.96 12.22
CA ALA A 142 3.04 10.95 12.62
C ALA A 142 4.45 11.35 12.14
N TYR A 143 4.57 11.90 10.93
CA TYR A 143 5.84 12.46 10.44
C TYR A 143 6.34 13.62 11.29
N GLU A 144 5.49 14.60 11.58
CA GLU A 144 5.85 15.74 12.44
C GLU A 144 6.24 15.30 13.85
N GLU A 145 5.53 14.32 14.42
CA GLU A 145 5.84 13.79 15.74
C GLU A 145 7.18 13.06 15.77
N ALA A 146 7.44 12.19 14.78
CA ALA A 146 8.72 11.52 14.63
C ALA A 146 9.86 12.54 14.49
N ASN A 147 9.67 13.58 13.67
CA ASN A 147 10.67 14.64 13.49
C ASN A 147 10.89 15.43 14.79
N ARG A 148 9.83 15.80 15.52
CA ARG A 148 9.96 16.48 16.83
C ARG A 148 10.73 15.65 17.85
N ASN A 149 10.50 14.34 17.89
CA ASN A 149 11.18 13.44 18.83
C ASN A 149 12.66 13.22 18.48
N ARG A 150 13.07 13.36 17.21
CA ARG A 150 14.49 13.29 16.81
C ARG A 150 15.33 14.47 17.31
N TRP A 151 14.74 15.65 17.48
CA TRP A 151 15.45 16.89 17.84
C TRP A 151 15.19 17.35 19.29
N ARG A 152 14.65 16.46 20.14
CA ARG A 152 14.52 16.68 21.59
C ARG A 152 15.71 16.11 22.34
#